data_AF-A0A2I0QDB9-F1
#
_entry.id   AF-A0A2I0QDB9-F1
#
_cell.length_a   1.000
_cell.length_b   1.000
_cell.length_c   1.000
_cell.angle_alpha   90.00
_cell.angle_beta   90.00
_cell.angle_gamma   90.00
#
_symmetry.space_group_name_H-M   'P 1'
#
loop_
_entity.id
_entity.type
_entity.pdbx_description
1 polymer ?
#
loop_
_entity_poly.entity_id
_entity_poly.type
_entity_poly.pdbx_seq_one_letter_code
_entity_poly.pdbx_strand_id
1 'polypeptide(L)'
;MRTLIIHSDYIKYEVKKKAIKDAEAIDEKSGAAEDALVAFIAVEKIDETDPDSVIEQTISEIKELYEKVGAKSIAVYPYAHLSDKLSNPKTARIVLDGIYEKLKSENYEVIKAPFGWYKSFEIKCKGHPLSELSRTIVPTMSGTEKETKEETRESDALKSEKKLKSYWYVLDTDGKLTRAEKFDYGKHCNLKKFVDYEISGTRAVDEIPPHVKFMRMHEIADYEPGSDSGNMRYYPKGSLIKRLLEEKVSLMVSKMGGMQVETPIMYDYRHEHLSKYLNRFPARQYVVKSGAKEYFLRFAACFGQYLMKHDMTISYKNLPLKLYELSHYSFRREQKGELVGLRRLRAFTMPDMHTLAADMETAKLEFLEQYKFSMQWMQDLGVDYEVGIRFVKDFYYENEDFAKELVKLIGRPVLIEMWDERPFYFVMKFEFNFIDALNKASALSTVQIDIENTKRFDINYIDEEGNKKNPLMLHASISGSIDRNIYAILEKCELDMRKGKKAMFPLWLSPTQIRLI
;
A
#
# COMPACT_ATOMS: atom_id res chain seq x y z
N MET A 1 -4.97 -25.43 -10.43
CA MET A 1 -5.06 -26.35 -9.27
C MET A 1 -5.48 -25.54 -8.06
N ARG A 2 -6.45 -26.04 -7.29
CA ARG A 2 -6.80 -25.49 -5.98
C ARG A 2 -6.26 -26.38 -4.87
N THR A 3 -5.66 -25.76 -3.86
CA THR A 3 -5.21 -26.46 -2.67
C THR A 3 -5.75 -25.77 -1.41
N LEU A 4 -6.15 -26.60 -0.44
CA LEU A 4 -6.45 -26.19 0.93
C LEU A 4 -5.51 -26.98 1.85
N ILE A 5 -4.60 -26.27 2.50
CA ILE A 5 -3.57 -26.83 3.35
C ILE A 5 -3.95 -26.58 4.81
N ILE A 6 -4.02 -27.65 5.59
CA ILE A 6 -4.39 -27.62 7.01
C ILE A 6 -3.30 -28.24 7.85
N HIS A 7 -2.78 -27.51 8.84
CA HIS A 7 -1.89 -28.08 9.86
C HIS A 7 -2.75 -28.67 10.99
N SER A 8 -2.64 -29.98 11.17
CA SER A 8 -3.54 -30.76 12.01
C SER A 8 -2.79 -31.61 13.04
N ASP A 9 -3.45 -31.84 14.18
CA ASP A 9 -3.03 -32.84 15.16
C ASP A 9 -3.08 -34.24 14.53
N TYR A 10 -4.09 -34.51 13.72
CA TYR A 10 -4.20 -35.73 12.92
C TYR A 10 -5.21 -35.56 11.78
N ILE A 11 -5.08 -36.43 10.79
CA ILE A 11 -6.07 -36.75 9.76
C ILE A 11 -6.28 -38.26 9.71
N LYS A 12 -7.53 -38.69 9.65
CA LYS A 12 -7.92 -40.09 9.38
C LYS A 12 -8.90 -40.11 8.24
N TYR A 13 -8.80 -41.09 7.34
CA TYR A 13 -9.78 -41.27 6.28
C TYR A 13 -10.16 -42.74 6.10
N GLU A 14 -11.38 -42.97 5.62
CA GLU A 14 -11.90 -44.29 5.28
C GLU A 14 -12.63 -44.23 3.94
N VAL A 15 -12.33 -45.18 3.06
CA VAL A 15 -12.90 -45.30 1.73
C VAL A 15 -14.25 -45.99 1.80
N LYS A 16 -15.26 -45.41 1.15
CA LYS A 16 -16.65 -45.93 1.16
C LYS A 16 -17.03 -46.61 -0.16
N LYS A 17 -17.20 -45.83 -1.24
CA LYS A 17 -17.65 -46.34 -2.54
C LYS A 17 -16.96 -45.61 -3.69
N LYS A 18 -16.88 -46.24 -4.86
CA LYS A 18 -16.32 -45.62 -6.07
C LYS A 18 -17.16 -44.40 -6.48
N ALA A 19 -16.48 -43.29 -6.75
CA ALA A 19 -17.10 -42.05 -7.24
C ALA A 19 -17.04 -41.95 -8.78
N ILE A 20 -16.06 -42.61 -9.41
CA ILE A 20 -15.88 -42.68 -10.86
C ILE A 20 -15.65 -44.14 -11.30
N LYS A 21 -15.89 -44.44 -12.59
CA LYS A 21 -15.66 -45.79 -13.15
C LYS A 21 -14.19 -46.22 -13.05
N ASP A 22 -13.28 -45.30 -13.36
CA ASP A 22 -11.83 -45.51 -13.39
C ASP A 22 -11.14 -45.12 -12.07
N ALA A 23 -11.80 -45.41 -10.94
CA ALA A 23 -11.24 -45.12 -9.62
C ALA A 23 -9.94 -45.91 -9.39
N GLU A 24 -9.01 -45.31 -8.63
CA GLU A 24 -7.74 -45.93 -8.26
C GLU A 24 -7.95 -47.29 -7.58
N ALA A 25 -7.13 -48.29 -7.92
CA ALA A 25 -7.15 -49.57 -7.22
C ALA A 25 -6.60 -49.36 -5.81
N ILE A 26 -7.27 -49.93 -4.80
CA ILE A 26 -6.90 -49.77 -3.40
C ILE A 26 -6.68 -51.13 -2.76
N ASP A 27 -5.56 -51.25 -2.05
CA ASP A 27 -5.28 -52.40 -1.20
C ASP A 27 -5.73 -52.14 0.25
N GLU A 28 -5.62 -50.88 0.70
CA GLU A 28 -6.05 -50.43 2.02
C GLU A 28 -7.27 -49.50 1.93
N LYS A 29 -8.24 -49.72 2.83
CA LYS A 29 -9.49 -48.95 2.89
C LYS A 29 -9.45 -47.76 3.83
N SER A 30 -8.37 -47.57 4.58
CA SER A 30 -8.25 -46.49 5.55
C SER A 30 -6.79 -46.07 5.71
N GLY A 31 -6.56 -44.80 6.02
CA GLY A 31 -5.23 -44.27 6.31
C GLY A 31 -5.29 -43.19 7.38
N ALA A 32 -4.18 -42.97 8.08
CA ALA A 32 -4.06 -41.97 9.12
C ALA A 32 -2.67 -41.35 9.12
N ALA A 33 -2.59 -40.07 9.48
CA ALA A 33 -1.35 -39.36 9.75
C ALA A 33 -1.52 -38.47 10.98
N GLU A 34 -0.50 -38.46 11.85
CA GLU A 34 -0.43 -37.60 13.03
C GLU A 34 0.52 -36.43 12.76
N ASP A 35 0.25 -35.30 13.41
CA ASP A 35 1.00 -34.06 13.24
C ASP A 35 1.23 -33.72 11.76
N ALA A 36 0.12 -33.68 11.03
CA ALA A 36 0.12 -33.73 9.58
C ALA A 36 -0.17 -32.35 8.97
N LEU A 37 0.60 -32.01 7.94
CA LEU A 37 0.23 -30.98 6.97
C LEU A 37 -0.64 -31.62 5.88
N VAL A 38 -1.95 -31.40 5.98
CA VAL A 38 -2.94 -32.01 5.08
C VAL A 38 -3.16 -31.11 3.88
N ALA A 39 -2.76 -31.58 2.70
CA ALA A 39 -3.02 -30.89 1.44
C ALA A 39 -4.26 -31.49 0.76
N PHE A 40 -5.39 -30.80 0.89
CA PHE A 40 -6.59 -31.08 0.09
C PHE A 40 -6.41 -30.47 -1.30
N ILE A 41 -6.50 -31.28 -2.36
CA ILE A 41 -6.12 -30.89 -3.72
C ILE A 41 -7.26 -31.15 -4.73
N ALA A 42 -7.61 -30.13 -5.51
CA ALA A 42 -8.41 -30.26 -6.73
C ALA A 42 -7.59 -29.84 -7.95
N VAL A 43 -7.38 -30.78 -8.86
CA VAL A 43 -6.73 -30.53 -10.16
C VAL A 43 -7.79 -29.98 -11.12
N GLU A 44 -7.49 -28.85 -11.74
CA GLU A 44 -8.37 -28.07 -12.61
C GLU A 44 -8.03 -28.28 -14.08
N LYS A 45 -8.97 -28.03 -14.99
CA LYS A 45 -8.79 -28.21 -16.44
C LYS A 45 -7.58 -27.45 -17.00
N ILE A 46 -7.24 -26.30 -16.44
CA ILE A 46 -6.06 -25.53 -16.86
C ILE A 46 -4.75 -26.28 -16.57
N ASP A 47 -4.72 -27.12 -15.53
CA ASP A 47 -3.54 -27.87 -15.10
C ASP A 47 -3.10 -28.93 -16.12
N GLU A 48 -3.98 -29.28 -17.05
CA GLU A 48 -3.68 -30.22 -18.14
C GLU A 48 -2.66 -29.71 -19.13
N THR A 49 -2.43 -28.40 -19.15
CA THR A 49 -1.53 -27.77 -20.11
C THR A 49 -0.06 -28.00 -19.78
N ASP A 50 0.30 -28.07 -18.51
CA ASP A 50 1.64 -28.44 -18.05
C ASP A 50 1.56 -29.02 -16.62
N PRO A 51 1.25 -30.34 -16.52
CA PRO A 51 1.11 -31.03 -15.24
C PRO A 51 2.38 -31.03 -14.38
N ASP A 52 3.55 -31.11 -15.02
CA ASP A 52 4.83 -31.21 -14.32
C ASP A 52 5.14 -29.92 -13.56
N SER A 53 4.98 -28.76 -14.20
CA SER A 53 5.17 -27.48 -13.52
C SER A 53 4.23 -27.30 -12.34
N VAL A 54 2.99 -27.78 -12.47
CA VAL A 54 1.98 -27.72 -11.43
C VAL A 54 2.36 -28.64 -10.25
N ILE A 55 2.91 -29.82 -10.51
CA ILE A 55 3.47 -30.72 -9.48
C ILE A 55 4.60 -30.00 -8.73
N GLU A 56 5.57 -29.41 -9.43
CA GLU A 56 6.73 -28.78 -8.82
C GLU A 56 6.36 -27.60 -7.92
N GLN A 57 5.49 -26.72 -8.41
CA GLN A 57 5.01 -25.56 -7.65
C GLN A 57 4.27 -26.01 -6.38
N THR A 58 3.42 -27.03 -6.49
CA THR A 58 2.66 -27.56 -5.34
C THR A 58 3.58 -28.15 -4.27
N ILE A 59 4.61 -28.88 -4.70
CA ILE A 59 5.60 -29.45 -3.79
C ILE A 59 6.39 -28.35 -3.07
N SER A 60 6.81 -27.31 -3.80
CA SER A 60 7.53 -26.18 -3.21
C SER A 60 6.72 -25.50 -2.11
N GLU A 61 5.42 -25.28 -2.34
CA GLU A 61 4.52 -24.69 -1.35
C GLU A 61 4.31 -25.59 -0.13
N ILE A 62 4.09 -26.89 -0.37
CA ILE A 62 3.91 -27.87 0.72
C ILE A 62 5.16 -27.88 1.61
N LYS A 63 6.37 -27.88 1.03
CA LYS A 63 7.63 -27.88 1.79
C LYS A 63 7.83 -26.62 2.61
N GLU A 64 7.65 -25.44 2.00
CA GLU A 64 7.80 -24.16 2.70
C GLU A 64 6.88 -24.10 3.92
N LEU A 65 5.61 -24.53 3.75
CA LEU A 65 4.65 -24.55 4.85
C LEU A 65 4.97 -25.62 5.89
N TYR A 66 5.38 -26.81 5.46
CA TYR A 66 5.75 -27.92 6.32
C TYR A 66 6.87 -27.51 7.29
N GLU A 67 7.93 -26.87 6.77
CA GLU A 67 9.05 -26.36 7.58
C GLU A 67 8.60 -25.24 8.52
N LYS A 68 7.77 -24.32 8.04
CA LYS A 68 7.33 -23.14 8.80
C LYS A 68 6.41 -23.48 9.97
N VAL A 69 5.56 -24.50 9.82
CA VAL A 69 4.65 -24.93 10.89
C VAL A 69 5.22 -26.08 11.75
N GLY A 70 6.33 -26.69 11.32
CA GLY A 70 6.99 -27.77 12.04
C GLY A 70 6.18 -29.06 12.08
N ALA A 71 5.44 -29.38 11.02
CA ALA A 71 4.70 -30.64 10.90
C ALA A 71 5.66 -31.84 10.81
N LYS A 72 5.18 -33.05 11.12
CA LYS A 72 5.98 -34.29 11.05
C LYS A 72 5.64 -35.19 9.87
N SER A 73 4.43 -35.04 9.33
CA SER A 73 3.96 -35.82 8.19
C SER A 73 3.17 -34.95 7.21
N ILE A 74 2.97 -35.45 5.99
CA ILE A 74 2.20 -34.78 4.94
C ILE A 74 1.08 -35.70 4.46
N ALA A 75 -0.12 -35.17 4.29
CA ALA A 75 -1.25 -35.91 3.74
C ALA A 75 -1.70 -35.38 2.37
N VAL A 76 -1.39 -36.19 1.35
CA VAL A 76 -1.90 -36.33 -0.01
C VAL A 76 -3.42 -36.47 -0.19
N TYR A 77 -4.28 -35.44 -0.09
CA TYR A 77 -5.74 -35.67 -0.12
C TYR A 77 -6.47 -35.15 -1.39
N PRO A 78 -6.91 -36.02 -2.31
CA PRO A 78 -7.74 -35.59 -3.45
C PRO A 78 -9.13 -35.12 -3.00
N TYR A 79 -9.45 -33.85 -3.28
CA TYR A 79 -10.66 -33.18 -2.83
C TYR A 79 -11.30 -32.32 -3.93
N ALA A 80 -12.02 -32.98 -4.84
CA ALA A 80 -12.61 -32.35 -6.03
C ALA A 80 -13.58 -31.18 -5.73
N HIS A 81 -14.14 -31.10 -4.52
CA HIS A 81 -15.09 -30.05 -4.15
C HIS A 81 -14.48 -28.64 -4.01
N LEU A 82 -13.15 -28.48 -4.14
CA LEU A 82 -12.50 -27.17 -4.15
C LEU A 82 -12.64 -26.43 -5.49
N SER A 83 -13.07 -27.08 -6.57
CA SER A 83 -13.18 -26.45 -7.88
C SER A 83 -14.41 -26.92 -8.65
N ASP A 84 -15.01 -26.01 -9.41
CA ASP A 84 -16.07 -26.24 -10.39
C ASP A 84 -15.53 -26.56 -11.80
N LYS A 85 -14.22 -26.42 -12.01
CA LYS A 85 -13.54 -26.59 -13.31
C LYS A 85 -12.52 -27.73 -13.27
N LEU A 86 -12.96 -28.92 -12.88
CA LEU A 86 -12.09 -30.08 -12.69
C LEU A 86 -11.39 -30.54 -13.97
N SER A 87 -10.16 -31.05 -13.79
CA SER A 87 -9.40 -31.75 -14.83
C SER A 87 -10.01 -33.12 -15.16
N ASN A 88 -9.66 -33.66 -16.32
CA ASN A 88 -9.95 -35.03 -16.67
C ASN A 88 -9.29 -36.01 -15.65
N PRO A 89 -9.92 -37.16 -15.35
CA PRO A 89 -9.43 -38.08 -14.32
C PRO A 89 -8.01 -38.61 -14.52
N LYS A 90 -7.55 -38.74 -15.78
CA LYS A 90 -6.23 -39.26 -16.10
C LYS A 90 -5.14 -38.26 -15.68
N THR A 91 -5.29 -36.99 -16.06
CA THR A 91 -4.34 -35.95 -15.68
C THR A 91 -4.37 -35.66 -14.19
N ALA A 92 -5.56 -35.61 -13.58
CA ALA A 92 -5.69 -35.43 -12.14
C ALA A 92 -4.92 -36.51 -11.36
N ARG A 93 -4.98 -37.77 -11.82
CA ARG A 93 -4.22 -38.88 -11.25
C ARG A 93 -2.71 -38.70 -11.40
N ILE A 94 -2.24 -38.36 -12.60
CA ILE A 94 -0.81 -38.09 -12.86
C ILE A 94 -0.26 -37.01 -11.91
N VAL A 95 -0.99 -35.91 -11.73
CA VAL A 95 -0.57 -34.82 -10.85
C VAL A 95 -0.52 -35.27 -9.38
N LEU A 96 -1.56 -35.96 -8.90
CA LEU A 96 -1.63 -36.41 -7.51
C LEU A 96 -0.60 -37.52 -7.21
N ASP A 97 -0.35 -38.43 -8.15
CA ASP A 97 0.72 -39.43 -8.05
C ASP A 97 2.09 -38.77 -8.05
N GLY A 98 2.33 -37.81 -8.97
CA GLY A 98 3.60 -37.09 -9.09
C GLY A 98 3.96 -36.30 -7.83
N ILE A 99 2.98 -35.63 -7.20
CA ILE A 99 3.19 -34.94 -5.92
C ILE A 99 3.59 -35.92 -4.82
N TYR A 100 2.83 -37.03 -4.70
CA TYR A 100 3.07 -38.04 -3.67
C TYR A 100 4.46 -38.69 -3.81
N GLU A 101 4.79 -39.18 -4.99
CA GLU A 101 6.05 -39.88 -5.24
C GLU A 101 7.27 -38.96 -5.07
N LYS A 102 7.18 -37.70 -5.53
CA LYS A 102 8.29 -36.76 -5.40
C LYS A 102 8.52 -36.35 -3.93
N LEU A 103 7.46 -36.09 -3.16
CA LEU A 103 7.61 -35.84 -1.71
C LEU A 103 8.18 -37.07 -0.98
N LYS A 104 7.74 -38.28 -1.34
CA LYS A 104 8.25 -39.53 -0.75
C LYS A 104 9.72 -39.77 -1.10
N SER A 105 10.12 -39.47 -2.34
CA SER A 105 11.52 -39.60 -2.79
C SER A 105 12.49 -38.68 -2.05
N GLU A 106 11.98 -37.61 -1.44
CA GLU A 106 12.73 -36.64 -0.65
C GLU A 106 12.68 -36.93 0.86
N ASN A 107 12.34 -38.17 1.25
CA ASN A 107 12.30 -38.66 2.64
C ASN A 107 11.29 -37.97 3.57
N TYR A 108 10.23 -37.34 3.04
CA TYR A 108 9.10 -36.92 3.88
C TYR A 108 8.22 -38.13 4.26
N GLU A 109 7.65 -38.12 5.47
CA GLU A 109 6.61 -39.07 5.84
C GLU A 109 5.29 -38.65 5.19
N VAL A 110 4.90 -39.33 4.11
CA VAL A 110 3.74 -38.95 3.30
C VAL A 110 2.72 -40.08 3.22
N ILE A 111 1.46 -39.74 3.50
CA ILE A 111 0.31 -40.58 3.17
C ILE A 111 -0.45 -39.99 1.98
N LYS A 112 -1.09 -40.84 1.18
CA LYS A 112 -2.01 -40.40 0.12
C LYS A 112 -3.35 -41.07 0.26
N ALA A 113 -4.43 -40.29 0.16
CA ALA A 113 -5.77 -40.81 0.05
C ALA A 113 -6.10 -41.16 -1.42
N PRO A 114 -6.80 -42.28 -1.67
CA PRO A 114 -6.98 -42.76 -3.04
C PRO A 114 -7.89 -41.85 -3.87
N PHE A 115 -7.58 -41.73 -5.16
CA PHE A 115 -8.31 -40.93 -6.12
C PHE A 115 -9.55 -41.64 -6.67
N GLY A 116 -10.63 -40.91 -6.89
CA GLY A 116 -11.85 -41.45 -7.51
C GLY A 116 -12.80 -42.20 -6.57
N TRP A 117 -12.63 -42.04 -5.25
CA TRP A 117 -13.49 -42.66 -4.22
C TRP A 117 -14.18 -41.61 -3.35
N TYR A 118 -15.41 -41.90 -2.94
CA TYR A 118 -16.02 -41.23 -1.79
C TYR A 118 -15.34 -41.72 -0.52
N LYS A 119 -14.95 -40.76 0.32
CA LYS A 119 -14.18 -40.99 1.55
C LYS A 119 -14.84 -40.22 2.69
N SER A 120 -14.94 -40.83 3.86
CA SER A 120 -15.13 -40.09 5.11
C SER A 120 -13.77 -39.75 5.68
N PHE A 121 -13.64 -38.59 6.31
CA PHE A 121 -12.42 -38.23 7.03
C PHE A 121 -12.73 -37.48 8.33
N GLU A 122 -11.81 -37.58 9.28
CA GLU A 122 -11.81 -36.86 10.54
C GLU A 122 -10.49 -36.11 10.65
N ILE A 123 -10.56 -34.81 10.96
CA ILE A 123 -9.38 -33.95 11.07
C ILE A 123 -9.53 -33.07 12.31
N LYS A 124 -8.43 -32.85 13.03
CA LYS A 124 -8.38 -31.91 14.15
C LYS A 124 -7.31 -30.84 13.88
N CYS A 125 -7.76 -29.63 13.54
CA CYS A 125 -6.89 -28.49 13.23
C CYS A 125 -6.21 -27.93 14.50
N LYS A 126 -4.93 -27.51 14.40
CA LYS A 126 -4.13 -27.01 15.54
C LYS A 126 -4.45 -25.57 15.97
N GLY A 127 -5.25 -24.82 15.20
CA GLY A 127 -5.81 -23.53 15.62
C GLY A 127 -4.79 -22.40 15.83
N HIS A 128 -3.95 -22.13 14.83
CA HIS A 128 -3.00 -21.00 14.83
C HIS A 128 -3.06 -20.23 13.48
N PRO A 129 -2.53 -19.00 13.36
CA PRO A 129 -2.73 -18.18 12.15
C PRO A 129 -2.28 -18.79 10.81
N LEU A 130 -1.44 -19.83 10.85
CA LEU A 130 -0.95 -20.59 9.68
C LEU A 130 -1.56 -21.98 9.56
N SER A 131 -2.52 -22.34 10.42
CA SER A 131 -3.09 -23.69 10.45
C SER A 131 -4.05 -23.95 9.30
N GLU A 132 -4.54 -22.91 8.62
CA GLU A 132 -5.50 -23.00 7.53
C GLU A 132 -5.11 -22.05 6.40
N LEU A 133 -4.72 -22.59 5.24
CA LEU A 133 -4.26 -21.81 4.10
C LEU A 133 -4.88 -22.32 2.81
N SER A 134 -5.44 -21.43 1.99
CA SER A 134 -5.86 -21.77 0.63
C SER A 134 -4.91 -21.15 -0.40
N ARG A 135 -4.64 -21.90 -1.48
CA ARG A 135 -3.76 -21.51 -2.58
C ARG A 135 -4.36 -21.89 -3.93
N THR A 136 -3.83 -21.27 -4.97
CA THR A 136 -4.22 -21.53 -6.37
C THR A 136 -2.96 -21.51 -7.21
N ILE A 137 -2.68 -22.64 -7.85
CA ILE A 137 -1.46 -22.91 -8.61
C ILE A 137 -1.84 -23.06 -10.08
N VAL A 138 -1.06 -22.49 -10.98
CA VAL A 138 -1.31 -22.53 -12.44
C VAL A 138 -0.03 -22.96 -13.19
N PRO A 139 -0.16 -23.69 -14.32
CA PRO A 139 0.99 -24.15 -15.10
C PRO A 139 1.84 -23.03 -15.71
N THR A 140 3.13 -23.33 -15.96
CA THR A 140 4.07 -22.35 -16.52
C THR A 140 4.20 -22.54 -18.03
N MET A 141 3.37 -21.87 -18.83
CA MET A 141 3.44 -22.03 -20.29
C MET A 141 4.79 -21.57 -20.87
N SER A 142 5.48 -22.48 -21.54
CA SER A 142 6.66 -22.20 -22.36
C SER A 142 6.22 -21.91 -23.80
N GLY A 143 6.46 -20.67 -24.26
CA GLY A 143 6.33 -20.28 -25.67
C GLY A 143 5.05 -19.55 -26.08
N THR A 144 5.19 -18.22 -26.18
CA THR A 144 4.40 -17.31 -27.04
C THR A 144 2.88 -17.30 -26.90
N GLU A 145 2.41 -16.87 -25.75
CA GLU A 145 1.45 -15.77 -25.61
C GLU A 145 1.65 -15.19 -24.21
N LYS A 146 2.01 -13.89 -24.14
CA LYS A 146 2.20 -13.19 -22.86
C LYS A 146 0.83 -12.93 -22.22
N GLU A 147 0.22 -13.98 -21.66
CA GLU A 147 -0.67 -13.78 -20.53
C GLU A 147 0.19 -13.76 -19.27
N THR A 148 0.42 -12.54 -18.81
CA THR A 148 1.17 -12.19 -17.61
C THR A 148 0.75 -13.05 -16.43
N LYS A 149 1.69 -13.86 -15.92
CA LYS A 149 1.85 -14.06 -14.49
C LYS A 149 1.55 -12.71 -13.81
N GLU A 150 0.60 -12.65 -12.88
CA GLU A 150 0.52 -11.54 -11.92
C GLU A 150 1.73 -11.62 -10.96
N GLU A 151 2.94 -11.59 -11.51
CA GLU A 151 3.99 -10.83 -10.86
C GLU A 151 3.52 -9.39 -10.97
N THR A 152 2.98 -8.84 -9.88
CA THR A 152 2.98 -7.39 -9.69
C THR A 152 4.39 -6.93 -10.00
N ARG A 153 4.59 -6.28 -11.16
CA ARG A 153 5.87 -5.66 -11.53
C ARG A 153 6.24 -4.70 -10.41
N GLU A 154 7.10 -5.16 -9.50
CA GLU A 154 7.61 -4.35 -8.41
C GLU A 154 8.45 -3.25 -9.07
N SER A 155 8.05 -1.99 -8.87
CA SER A 155 8.70 -0.86 -9.54
C SER A 155 10.15 -0.71 -9.10
N ASP A 156 10.98 -0.13 -9.95
CA ASP A 156 12.41 0.05 -9.66
C ASP A 156 12.60 0.93 -8.42
N ALA A 157 11.69 1.85 -8.14
CA ALA A 157 11.71 2.64 -6.91
C ALA A 157 11.51 1.80 -5.64
N LEU A 158 10.62 0.79 -5.65
CA LEU A 158 10.47 -0.13 -4.51
C LEU A 158 11.75 -0.96 -4.30
N LYS A 159 12.44 -1.32 -5.38
CA LYS A 159 13.72 -2.04 -5.30
C LYS A 159 14.85 -1.14 -4.81
N SER A 160 14.89 0.12 -5.23
CA SER A 160 15.85 1.13 -4.78
C SER A 160 15.66 1.49 -3.31
N GLU A 161 14.41 1.64 -2.84
CA GLU A 161 14.09 1.89 -1.41
C GLU A 161 14.69 0.80 -0.51
N LYS A 162 14.61 -0.48 -0.92
CA LYS A 162 15.18 -1.61 -0.16
C LYS A 162 16.71 -1.64 -0.10
N LYS A 163 17.41 -0.98 -1.03
CA LYS A 163 18.89 -0.94 -1.09
C LYS A 163 19.48 0.37 -0.54
N LEU A 164 18.61 1.34 -0.23
CA LEU A 164 19.01 2.66 0.19
C LEU A 164 19.56 2.64 1.61
N LYS A 165 20.69 3.32 1.81
CA LYS A 165 21.26 3.53 3.14
C LYS A 165 20.80 4.89 3.69
N SER A 166 19.95 4.84 4.72
CA SER A 166 19.44 6.03 5.39
C SER A 166 20.31 6.42 6.59
N TYR A 167 20.58 7.71 6.72
CA TYR A 167 21.23 8.29 7.90
C TYR A 167 20.25 9.15 8.67
N TRP A 168 20.04 8.82 9.94
CA TRP A 168 19.00 9.43 10.78
C TRP A 168 19.60 10.42 11.77
N TYR A 169 19.06 11.63 11.76
CA TYR A 169 19.45 12.72 12.64
C TYR A 169 18.22 13.40 13.24
N VAL A 170 18.40 14.14 14.32
CA VAL A 170 17.43 15.07 14.87
C VAL A 170 18.03 16.46 14.74
N LEU A 171 17.30 17.37 14.11
CA LEU A 171 17.64 18.79 14.05
C LEU A 171 16.78 19.52 15.08
N ASP A 172 17.41 20.14 16.07
CA ASP A 172 16.72 20.88 17.13
C ASP A 172 16.49 22.36 16.78
N THR A 173 15.75 23.06 17.64
CA THR A 173 15.38 24.47 17.47
C THR A 173 16.56 25.43 17.56
N ASP A 174 17.68 25.00 18.12
CA ASP A 174 18.93 25.77 18.18
C ASP A 174 19.79 25.55 16.92
N GLY A 175 19.31 24.71 15.99
CA GLY A 175 19.98 24.40 14.74
C GLY A 175 21.08 23.35 14.86
N LYS A 176 21.14 22.61 15.98
CA LYS A 176 22.12 21.53 16.17
C LYS A 176 21.60 20.22 15.61
N LEU A 177 22.37 19.65 14.69
CA LEU A 177 22.11 18.34 14.10
C LEU A 177 22.78 17.23 14.93
N THR A 178 21.99 16.35 15.53
CA THR A 178 22.48 15.23 16.36
C THR A 178 22.07 13.90 15.73
N ARG A 179 22.91 12.85 15.78
CA ARG A 179 22.48 11.51 15.34
C ARG A 179 21.27 11.06 16.16
N ALA A 180 20.27 10.46 15.52
CA ALA A 180 19.00 10.09 16.17
C ALA A 180 19.21 9.18 17.39
N GLU A 181 20.18 8.28 17.35
CA GLU A 181 20.55 7.38 18.47
C GLU A 181 21.14 8.11 19.68
N LYS A 182 21.69 9.31 19.49
CA LYS A 182 22.38 10.11 20.51
C LYS A 182 21.54 11.29 21.02
N PHE A 183 20.35 11.50 20.46
CA PHE A 183 19.48 12.61 20.85
C PHE A 183 18.76 12.29 22.17
N ASP A 184 18.59 13.29 23.04
CA ASP A 184 17.84 13.15 24.29
C ASP A 184 16.34 13.38 24.05
N TYR A 185 15.56 12.30 24.07
CA TYR A 185 14.11 12.33 23.87
C TYR A 185 13.31 12.59 25.14
N GLY A 186 13.94 12.90 26.29
CA GLY A 186 13.25 12.97 27.59
C GLY A 186 11.98 13.83 27.60
N LYS A 187 11.98 14.95 26.87
CA LYS A 187 10.81 15.84 26.70
C LYS A 187 10.04 15.63 25.39
N HIS A 188 10.51 14.74 24.51
CA HIS A 188 10.05 14.55 23.14
C HIS A 188 9.61 13.09 22.89
N CYS A 189 8.69 12.59 23.72
CA CYS A 189 8.28 11.18 23.68
C CYS A 189 7.55 10.79 22.38
N ASN A 190 6.78 11.70 21.78
CA ASN A 190 6.13 11.45 20.49
C ASN A 190 7.14 11.41 19.34
N LEU A 191 8.13 12.31 19.34
CA LEU A 191 9.25 12.26 18.40
C LEU A 191 10.00 10.93 18.51
N LYS A 192 10.24 10.41 19.72
CA LYS A 192 10.86 9.09 19.88
C LYS A 192 10.04 7.99 19.21
N LYS A 193 8.72 7.95 19.42
CA LYS A 193 7.83 6.98 18.78
C LYS A 193 7.89 7.09 17.25
N PHE A 194 7.94 8.31 16.74
CA PHE A 194 8.07 8.56 15.30
C PHE A 194 9.41 8.04 14.75
N VAL A 195 10.52 8.37 15.41
CA VAL A 195 11.86 7.89 15.04
C VAL A 195 11.93 6.37 15.07
N ASP A 196 11.46 5.74 16.14
CA ASP A 196 11.46 4.28 16.27
C ASP A 196 10.61 3.64 15.17
N TYR A 197 9.46 4.24 14.83
CA TYR A 197 8.59 3.77 13.75
C TYR A 197 9.29 3.84 12.38
N GLU A 198 9.89 4.98 12.02
CA GLU A 198 10.59 5.17 10.74
C GLU A 198 11.80 4.22 10.59
N ILE A 199 12.61 4.06 11.66
CA ILE A 199 13.79 3.19 11.65
C ILE A 199 13.40 1.70 11.57
N SER A 200 12.34 1.29 12.27
CA SER A 200 11.92 -0.13 12.30
C SER A 200 11.39 -0.62 10.95
N GLY A 201 10.88 0.27 10.10
CA GLY A 201 10.22 -0.05 8.82
C GLY A 201 8.97 -0.94 8.93
N THR A 202 8.54 -1.33 10.14
CA THR A 202 7.51 -2.35 10.34
C THR A 202 6.12 -1.73 10.27
N ARG A 203 5.47 -1.93 9.12
CA ARG A 203 4.11 -1.41 8.84
C ARG A 203 2.98 -2.35 9.25
N ALA A 204 3.32 -3.55 9.76
CA ALA A 204 2.36 -4.52 10.25
C ALA A 204 1.57 -3.97 11.44
N VAL A 205 0.32 -4.43 11.55
CA VAL A 205 -0.60 -4.07 12.61
C VAL A 205 -1.08 -5.37 13.26
N ASP A 206 -0.69 -5.55 14.52
CA ASP A 206 -1.02 -6.75 15.29
C ASP A 206 -2.40 -6.63 15.97
N GLU A 207 -2.91 -5.40 16.13
CA GLU A 207 -4.18 -5.09 16.80
C GLU A 207 -5.05 -4.17 15.95
N ILE A 208 -6.37 -4.39 15.94
CA ILE A 208 -7.31 -3.54 15.20
C ILE A 208 -7.27 -2.11 15.79
N PRO A 209 -6.89 -1.08 15.01
CA PRO A 209 -6.79 0.27 15.57
C PRO A 209 -8.15 0.88 15.94
N PRO A 210 -8.19 1.76 16.95
CA PRO A 210 -9.43 2.37 17.45
C PRO A 210 -10.31 3.03 16.38
N HIS A 211 -9.74 3.72 15.38
CA HIS A 211 -10.54 4.37 14.34
C HIS A 211 -11.41 3.38 13.54
N VAL A 212 -11.00 2.11 13.40
CA VAL A 212 -11.78 1.08 12.69
C VAL A 212 -13.09 0.80 13.42
N LYS A 213 -13.06 0.81 14.75
CA LYS A 213 -14.26 0.67 15.57
C LYS A 213 -15.12 1.93 15.47
N PHE A 214 -14.51 3.11 15.62
CA PHE A 214 -15.24 4.38 15.67
C PHE A 214 -15.88 4.76 14.33
N MET A 215 -15.21 4.53 13.20
CA MET A 215 -15.77 4.85 11.88
C MET A 215 -17.08 4.10 11.63
N ARG A 216 -17.19 2.86 12.13
CA ARG A 216 -18.38 2.01 12.02
C ARG A 216 -19.44 2.38 13.04
N MET A 217 -19.03 2.50 14.31
CA MET A 217 -19.93 2.83 15.44
C MET A 217 -20.64 4.18 15.24
N HIS A 218 -19.98 5.15 14.62
CA HIS A 218 -20.56 6.47 14.36
C HIS A 218 -21.15 6.65 12.97
N GLU A 219 -21.25 5.58 12.18
CA GLU A 219 -21.77 5.63 10.80
C GLU A 219 -21.04 6.71 9.99
N ILE A 220 -19.71 6.67 10.00
CA ILE A 220 -18.86 7.55 9.20
C ILE A 220 -18.48 6.82 7.93
N ALA A 221 -17.80 5.69 8.08
CA ALA A 221 -17.35 4.84 6.97
C ALA A 221 -17.36 3.36 7.39
N ASP A 222 -17.47 2.48 6.42
CA ASP A 222 -17.47 1.03 6.63
C ASP A 222 -16.95 0.30 5.40
N TYR A 223 -16.67 -0.98 5.57
CA TYR A 223 -16.27 -1.87 4.48
C TYR A 223 -17.46 -2.15 3.56
N GLU A 224 -17.21 -2.30 2.26
CA GLU A 224 -18.22 -2.66 1.27
C GLU A 224 -17.88 -4.02 0.63
N PRO A 225 -18.55 -5.13 1.03
CA PRO A 225 -18.28 -6.46 0.49
C PRO A 225 -18.46 -6.59 -1.02
N GLY A 226 -19.28 -5.74 -1.64
CA GLY A 226 -19.43 -5.67 -3.10
C GLY A 226 -18.28 -4.95 -3.82
N SER A 227 -17.30 -4.42 -3.11
CA SER A 227 -16.15 -3.68 -3.63
C SER A 227 -14.82 -4.34 -3.24
N ASP A 228 -13.74 -3.97 -3.92
CA ASP A 228 -12.40 -4.40 -3.50
C ASP A 228 -12.06 -3.90 -2.09
N SER A 229 -11.25 -4.67 -1.35
CA SER A 229 -10.83 -4.33 0.01
C SER A 229 -10.14 -2.97 0.04
N GLY A 230 -10.36 -2.18 1.09
CA GLY A 230 -9.75 -0.86 1.20
C GLY A 230 -10.34 0.21 0.26
N ASN A 231 -11.44 -0.10 -0.44
CA ASN A 231 -12.33 0.90 -1.02
C ASN A 231 -13.59 0.99 -0.14
N MET A 232 -13.74 2.10 0.59
CA MET A 232 -14.72 2.24 1.66
C MET A 232 -16.02 2.84 1.16
N ARG A 233 -17.13 2.46 1.79
CA ARG A 233 -18.39 3.22 1.71
C ARG A 233 -18.43 4.28 2.80
N TYR A 234 -18.99 5.44 2.48
CA TYR A 234 -19.23 6.52 3.42
C TYR A 234 -20.74 6.69 3.64
N TYR A 235 -21.16 6.71 4.90
CA TYR A 235 -22.53 7.05 5.30
C TYR A 235 -22.74 8.57 5.24
N PRO A 236 -23.99 9.09 5.34
CA PRO A 236 -24.25 10.52 5.23
C PRO A 236 -23.41 11.40 6.17
N LYS A 237 -23.19 10.99 7.42
CA LYS A 237 -22.35 11.72 8.38
C LYS A 237 -20.89 11.78 7.93
N GLY A 238 -20.34 10.66 7.47
CA GLY A 238 -18.96 10.61 6.97
C GLY A 238 -18.78 11.34 5.64
N SER A 239 -19.76 11.25 4.74
CA SER A 239 -19.77 12.01 3.48
C SER A 239 -19.80 13.51 3.74
N LEU A 240 -20.59 13.99 4.72
CA LEU A 240 -20.58 15.39 5.15
C LEU A 240 -19.20 15.81 5.67
N ILE A 241 -18.60 15.04 6.58
CA ILE A 241 -17.25 15.31 7.12
C ILE A 241 -16.23 15.38 5.97
N LYS A 242 -16.26 14.41 5.06
CA LYS A 242 -15.37 14.32 3.91
C LYS A 242 -15.49 15.54 3.01
N ARG A 243 -16.71 15.93 2.64
CA ARG A 243 -16.98 17.13 1.83
C ARG A 243 -16.50 18.41 2.50
N LEU A 244 -16.71 18.58 3.81
CA LEU A 244 -16.26 19.77 4.52
C LEU A 244 -14.73 19.89 4.53
N LEU A 245 -14.02 18.77 4.69
CA LEU A 245 -12.56 18.71 4.57
C LEU A 245 -12.10 19.09 3.15
N GLU A 246 -12.76 18.54 2.13
CA GLU A 246 -12.50 18.83 0.70
C GLU A 246 -12.71 20.32 0.39
N GLU A 247 -13.85 20.89 0.79
CA GLU A 247 -14.16 22.32 0.59
C GLU A 247 -13.11 23.21 1.26
N LYS A 248 -12.76 22.91 2.51
CA LYS A 248 -11.80 23.72 3.27
C LYS A 248 -10.40 23.71 2.67
N VAL A 249 -9.88 22.53 2.30
CA VAL A 249 -8.53 22.46 1.71
C VAL A 249 -8.50 23.04 0.30
N SER A 250 -9.55 22.87 -0.51
CA SER A 250 -9.64 23.54 -1.81
C SER A 250 -9.62 25.06 -1.66
N LEU A 251 -10.36 25.62 -0.69
CA LEU A 251 -10.31 27.06 -0.39
C LEU A 251 -8.92 27.52 0.06
N MET A 252 -8.20 26.73 0.85
CA MET A 252 -6.82 27.05 1.26
C MET A 252 -5.88 27.07 0.05
N VAL A 253 -5.96 26.07 -0.83
CA VAL A 253 -5.13 25.99 -2.03
C VAL A 253 -5.45 27.12 -3.01
N SER A 254 -6.73 27.48 -3.19
CA SER A 254 -7.11 28.63 -4.02
C SER A 254 -6.57 29.95 -3.48
N LYS A 255 -6.51 30.14 -2.15
CA LYS A 255 -5.89 31.34 -1.54
C LYS A 255 -4.40 31.47 -1.83
N MET A 256 -3.71 30.35 -2.08
CA MET A 256 -2.29 30.33 -2.48
C MET A 256 -2.09 30.59 -3.98
N GLY A 257 -3.17 30.80 -4.74
CA GLY A 257 -3.14 30.95 -6.20
C GLY A 257 -3.22 29.62 -6.95
N GLY A 258 -3.56 28.51 -6.28
CA GLY A 258 -3.77 27.23 -6.93
C GLY A 258 -5.01 27.23 -7.83
N MET A 259 -4.82 26.92 -9.11
CA MET A 259 -5.91 26.79 -10.08
C MET A 259 -6.37 25.34 -10.17
N GLN A 260 -7.67 25.12 -9.94
CA GLN A 260 -8.23 23.78 -9.95
C GLN A 260 -8.35 23.23 -11.38
N VAL A 261 -7.95 21.99 -11.57
CA VAL A 261 -8.08 21.22 -12.80
C VAL A 261 -8.74 19.87 -12.50
N GLU A 262 -9.27 19.24 -13.54
CA GLU A 262 -9.83 17.89 -13.48
C GLU A 262 -9.19 17.07 -14.61
N THR A 263 -8.72 15.87 -14.28
CA THR A 263 -8.01 15.02 -15.25
C THR A 263 -8.63 13.62 -15.30
N PRO A 264 -8.39 12.85 -16.39
CA PRO A 264 -8.91 11.48 -16.49
C PRO A 264 -8.51 10.58 -15.31
N ILE A 265 -9.37 9.59 -15.01
CA ILE A 265 -9.17 8.63 -13.91
C ILE A 265 -8.27 7.45 -14.30
N MET A 266 -8.12 7.17 -15.59
CA MET A 266 -7.36 6.05 -16.12
C MET A 266 -6.61 6.45 -17.38
N TYR A 267 -5.45 5.82 -17.59
CA TYR A 267 -4.51 6.18 -18.66
C TYR A 267 -4.00 4.92 -19.37
N ASP A 268 -3.61 5.08 -20.64
CA ASP A 268 -3.07 3.98 -21.46
C ASP A 268 -1.70 3.53 -20.93
N TYR A 269 -1.57 2.23 -20.65
CA TYR A 269 -0.33 1.64 -20.15
C TYR A 269 0.85 1.78 -21.14
N ARG A 270 0.55 1.91 -22.44
CA ARG A 270 1.54 2.02 -23.52
C ARG A 270 1.90 3.46 -23.88
N HIS A 271 1.33 4.45 -23.18
CA HIS A 271 1.69 5.85 -23.41
C HIS A 271 3.18 6.08 -23.12
N GLU A 272 3.91 6.69 -24.06
CA GLU A 272 5.37 6.77 -24.02
C GLU A 272 5.87 7.42 -22.72
N HIS A 273 5.38 8.62 -22.39
CA HIS A 273 5.81 9.35 -21.19
C HIS A 273 5.37 8.69 -19.88
N LEU A 274 4.18 8.08 -19.85
CA LEU A 274 3.64 7.48 -18.63
C LEU A 274 4.35 6.16 -18.31
N SER A 275 4.59 5.31 -19.32
CA SER A 275 5.26 4.02 -19.14
C SER A 275 6.64 4.15 -18.46
N LYS A 276 7.40 5.20 -18.78
CA LYS A 276 8.69 5.54 -18.15
C LYS A 276 8.52 5.95 -16.67
N TYR A 277 7.40 6.58 -16.30
CA TYR A 277 7.12 7.00 -14.93
C TYR A 277 6.55 5.88 -14.06
N LEU A 278 5.74 4.97 -14.63
CA LEU A 278 5.19 3.82 -13.89
C LEU A 278 6.29 2.95 -13.25
N ASN A 279 7.46 2.85 -13.90
CA ASN A 279 8.62 2.12 -13.35
C ASN A 279 9.32 2.83 -12.18
N ARG A 280 9.14 4.15 -12.04
CA ARG A 280 9.81 4.98 -11.02
C ARG A 280 8.95 5.31 -9.80
N PHE A 281 7.65 5.03 -9.82
CA PHE A 281 6.80 5.29 -8.66
C PHE A 281 6.60 4.03 -7.82
N PRO A 282 6.74 4.07 -6.48
CA PRO A 282 6.64 2.89 -5.63
C PRO A 282 5.20 2.45 -5.34
N ALA A 283 4.37 2.28 -6.38
CA ALA A 283 2.98 1.84 -6.21
C ALA A 283 2.61 0.69 -7.15
N ARG A 284 1.86 -0.28 -6.60
CA ARG A 284 1.18 -1.31 -7.38
C ARG A 284 -0.12 -0.74 -7.95
N GLN A 285 -0.46 -1.16 -9.16
CA GLN A 285 -1.53 -0.54 -9.95
C GLN A 285 -2.69 -1.51 -10.20
N TYR A 286 -3.87 -0.94 -10.42
CA TYR A 286 -5.00 -1.67 -11.02
C TYR A 286 -4.91 -1.56 -12.53
N VAL A 287 -5.15 -2.68 -13.21
CA VAL A 287 -5.21 -2.74 -14.67
C VAL A 287 -6.65 -2.97 -15.09
N VAL A 288 -7.15 -2.12 -15.97
CA VAL A 288 -8.47 -2.22 -16.60
C VAL A 288 -8.27 -2.64 -18.06
N LYS A 289 -8.75 -3.82 -18.42
CA LYS A 289 -8.71 -4.32 -19.79
C LYS A 289 -9.96 -3.84 -20.54
N SER A 290 -9.78 -3.21 -21.70
CA SER A 290 -10.87 -2.80 -22.58
C SER A 290 -10.53 -3.16 -24.01
N GLY A 291 -11.15 -4.25 -24.51
CA GLY A 291 -10.78 -4.88 -25.77
C GLY A 291 -9.31 -5.31 -25.76
N ALA A 292 -8.54 -4.86 -26.75
CA ALA A 292 -7.10 -5.14 -26.87
C ALA A 292 -6.20 -4.15 -26.10
N LYS A 293 -6.78 -3.13 -25.44
CA LYS A 293 -6.04 -2.10 -24.70
C LYS A 293 -6.06 -2.37 -23.21
N GLU A 294 -4.96 -2.01 -22.57
CA GLU A 294 -4.78 -2.05 -21.12
C GLU A 294 -4.61 -0.63 -20.60
N TYR A 295 -5.45 -0.28 -19.63
CA TYR A 295 -5.39 0.99 -18.93
C TYR A 295 -4.97 0.73 -17.49
N PHE A 296 -4.36 1.73 -16.84
CA PHE A 296 -4.19 1.70 -15.40
C PHE A 296 -5.02 2.78 -14.72
N LEU A 297 -5.55 2.47 -13.54
CA LEU A 297 -6.18 3.48 -12.69
C LEU A 297 -5.09 4.35 -12.06
N ARG A 298 -5.26 5.67 -12.09
CA ARG A 298 -4.28 6.62 -11.55
C ARG A 298 -4.07 6.41 -10.04
N PHE A 299 -2.83 6.52 -9.56
CA PHE A 299 -2.49 6.44 -8.13
C PHE A 299 -2.20 7.80 -7.47
N ALA A 300 -2.16 8.85 -8.27
CA ALA A 300 -1.95 10.25 -7.91
C ALA A 300 -2.48 11.15 -9.05
N ALA A 301 -2.67 12.44 -8.79
CA ALA A 301 -3.12 13.40 -9.81
C ALA A 301 -2.00 13.81 -10.78
N CYS A 302 -0.74 13.51 -10.42
CA CYS A 302 0.48 13.84 -11.17
C CYS A 302 0.35 13.61 -12.68
N PHE A 303 -0.19 12.47 -13.11
CA PHE A 303 -0.23 12.07 -14.52
C PHE A 303 -0.94 13.08 -15.42
N GLY A 304 -2.18 13.42 -15.07
CA GLY A 304 -2.98 14.33 -15.87
C GLY A 304 -2.40 15.75 -15.84
N GLN A 305 -1.90 16.19 -14.69
CA GLN A 305 -1.27 17.49 -14.57
C GLN A 305 0.05 17.59 -15.36
N TYR A 306 0.83 16.51 -15.47
CA TYR A 306 2.06 16.53 -16.27
C TYR A 306 1.77 16.62 -17.75
N LEU A 307 0.82 15.82 -18.25
CA LEU A 307 0.40 15.88 -19.64
C LEU A 307 -0.19 17.25 -19.98
N MET A 308 -1.03 17.79 -19.10
CA MET A 308 -1.57 19.14 -19.27
C MET A 308 -0.46 20.19 -19.34
N LYS A 309 0.51 20.15 -18.43
CA LYS A 309 1.64 21.11 -18.40
C LYS A 309 2.59 20.96 -19.59
N HIS A 310 2.74 19.76 -20.11
CA HIS A 310 3.50 19.50 -21.34
C HIS A 310 2.87 20.22 -22.54
N ASP A 311 1.54 20.18 -22.64
CA ASP A 311 0.80 20.78 -23.76
C ASP A 311 0.58 22.30 -23.59
N MET A 312 0.75 22.85 -22.38
CA MET A 312 0.60 24.27 -22.10
C MET A 312 1.74 25.10 -22.71
N THR A 313 1.39 26.27 -23.25
CA THR A 313 2.38 27.32 -23.54
C THR A 313 2.61 28.15 -22.28
N ILE A 314 3.78 27.99 -21.65
CA ILE A 314 4.14 28.64 -20.39
C ILE A 314 5.24 29.67 -20.66
N SER A 315 5.05 30.90 -20.17
CA SER A 315 6.07 31.96 -20.13
C SER A 315 6.61 32.13 -18.72
N TYR A 316 7.80 32.70 -18.56
CA TYR A 316 8.35 33.10 -17.26
C TYR A 316 7.37 33.95 -16.43
N LYS A 317 6.51 34.75 -17.09
CA LYS A 317 5.47 35.57 -16.43
C LYS A 317 4.37 34.75 -15.77
N ASN A 318 4.22 33.48 -16.13
CA ASN A 318 3.26 32.58 -15.52
C ASN A 318 3.83 31.89 -14.26
N LEU A 319 5.15 31.96 -14.04
CA LEU A 319 5.79 31.32 -12.90
C LEU A 319 5.77 32.26 -11.67
N PRO A 320 5.53 31.73 -10.45
CA PRO A 320 5.23 30.33 -10.14
C PRO A 320 3.80 29.91 -10.56
N LEU A 321 3.69 28.80 -11.31
CA LEU A 321 2.40 28.29 -11.80
C LEU A 321 1.90 27.14 -10.92
N LYS A 322 0.75 27.31 -10.26
CA LYS A 322 0.15 26.33 -9.34
C LYS A 322 -1.08 25.68 -9.96
N LEU A 323 -1.00 24.40 -10.29
CA LEU A 323 -2.17 23.60 -10.67
C LEU A 323 -2.54 22.65 -9.53
N TYR A 324 -3.84 22.51 -9.28
CA TYR A 324 -4.39 21.74 -8.18
C TYR A 324 -5.48 20.81 -8.68
N GLU A 325 -5.49 19.55 -8.24
CA GLU A 325 -6.60 18.63 -8.50
C GLU A 325 -7.08 18.03 -7.19
N LEU A 326 -8.39 18.13 -6.93
CA LEU A 326 -9.05 17.32 -5.93
C LEU A 326 -9.32 15.94 -6.51
N SER A 327 -8.32 15.06 -6.45
CA SER A 327 -8.43 13.71 -7.00
C SER A 327 -9.29 12.84 -6.09
N HIS A 328 -10.60 12.78 -6.35
CA HIS A 328 -11.54 11.93 -5.61
C HIS A 328 -11.24 10.44 -5.72
N TYR A 329 -10.58 10.03 -6.82
CA TYR A 329 -10.25 8.65 -7.09
C TYR A 329 -8.76 8.51 -7.43
N SER A 330 -7.98 8.19 -6.41
CA SER A 330 -6.61 7.70 -6.53
C SER A 330 -6.52 6.28 -6.01
N PHE A 331 -5.88 5.39 -6.76
CA PHE A 331 -5.85 3.96 -6.48
C PHE A 331 -4.44 3.43 -6.27
N ARG A 332 -4.19 2.74 -5.16
CA ARG A 332 -2.93 2.03 -4.90
C ARG A 332 -3.24 0.60 -4.49
N ARG A 333 -2.79 -0.38 -5.28
CA ARG A 333 -3.07 -1.82 -5.04
C ARG A 333 -2.19 -2.37 -3.91
N GLU A 334 -2.38 -1.85 -2.70
CA GLU A 334 -1.73 -2.29 -1.45
C GLU A 334 -2.00 -3.78 -1.19
N GLN A 335 -1.10 -4.49 -0.47
CA GLN A 335 -1.31 -5.92 -0.18
C GLN A 335 -2.48 -6.05 0.79
N LYS A 336 -3.18 -7.18 0.75
CA LYS A 336 -4.34 -7.41 1.62
C LYS A 336 -3.97 -7.26 3.11
N GLY A 337 -2.79 -7.73 3.52
CA GLY A 337 -2.28 -7.60 4.90
C GLY A 337 -1.81 -6.20 5.29
N GLU A 338 -1.74 -5.25 4.35
CA GLU A 338 -1.35 -3.86 4.63
C GLU A 338 -2.56 -2.94 4.86
N LEU A 339 -3.76 -3.37 4.48
CA LEU A 339 -4.97 -2.55 4.54
C LEU A 339 -5.45 -2.40 5.98
N VAL A 340 -5.68 -1.16 6.40
CA VAL A 340 -6.10 -0.85 7.77
C VAL A 340 -7.03 0.36 7.76
N GLY A 341 -8.34 0.09 7.87
CA GLY A 341 -9.38 1.12 7.99
C GLY A 341 -9.16 2.31 7.05
N LEU A 342 -9.25 3.52 7.59
CA LEU A 342 -9.02 4.77 6.85
C LEU A 342 -7.54 5.20 6.80
N ARG A 343 -6.64 4.45 7.47
CA ARG A 343 -5.21 4.75 7.52
C ARG A 343 -4.48 4.31 6.25
N ARG A 344 -4.80 3.10 5.76
CA ARG A 344 -4.18 2.50 4.57
C ARG A 344 -5.24 1.84 3.69
N LEU A 345 -5.57 2.51 2.61
CA LEU A 345 -6.67 2.24 1.69
C LEU A 345 -6.13 1.90 0.30
N ARG A 346 -6.99 1.31 -0.53
CA ARG A 346 -6.74 1.06 -1.95
C ARG A 346 -7.33 2.12 -2.86
N ALA A 347 -8.37 2.82 -2.41
CA ALA A 347 -8.95 3.98 -3.07
C ALA A 347 -9.06 5.13 -2.06
N PHE A 348 -8.66 6.34 -2.44
CA PHE A 348 -8.66 7.50 -1.55
C PHE A 348 -8.79 8.82 -2.32
N THR A 349 -9.32 9.83 -1.64
CA THR A 349 -9.36 11.21 -2.14
C THR A 349 -8.08 11.93 -1.74
N MET A 350 -7.37 12.52 -2.69
CA MET A 350 -6.14 13.27 -2.44
C MET A 350 -6.19 14.63 -3.17
N PRO A 351 -6.22 15.74 -2.42
CA PRO A 351 -5.94 17.08 -2.92
C PRO A 351 -4.45 17.16 -3.26
N ASP A 352 -4.13 17.36 -4.53
CA ASP A 352 -2.77 17.27 -5.04
C ASP A 352 -2.43 18.47 -5.91
N MET A 353 -1.47 19.27 -5.48
CA MET A 353 -1.04 20.50 -6.11
C MET A 353 0.37 20.36 -6.65
N HIS A 354 0.59 20.77 -7.91
CA HIS A 354 1.90 20.84 -8.51
C HIS A 354 2.25 22.28 -8.90
N THR A 355 3.30 22.81 -8.29
CA THR A 355 3.80 24.17 -8.54
C THR A 355 5.02 24.12 -9.45
N LEU A 356 5.02 24.85 -10.56
CA LEU A 356 6.22 25.05 -11.38
C LEU A 356 6.95 26.31 -10.89
N ALA A 357 8.25 26.18 -10.62
CA ALA A 357 9.12 27.27 -10.19
C ALA A 357 10.29 27.42 -11.17
N ALA A 358 10.67 28.67 -11.47
CA ALA A 358 11.72 28.94 -12.46
C ALA A 358 13.10 28.45 -11.99
N ASP A 359 13.38 28.57 -10.70
CA ASP A 359 14.66 28.28 -10.08
C ASP A 359 14.49 27.78 -8.63
N MET A 360 15.62 27.44 -7.99
CA MET A 360 15.63 26.89 -6.64
C MET A 360 15.22 27.92 -5.57
N GLU A 361 15.49 29.21 -5.78
CA GLU A 361 15.08 30.25 -4.83
C GLU A 361 13.55 30.39 -4.81
N THR A 362 12.93 30.49 -5.99
CA THR A 362 11.48 30.48 -6.14
C THR A 362 10.89 29.18 -5.59
N ALA A 363 11.53 28.03 -5.85
CA ALA A 363 11.07 26.76 -5.31
C ALA A 363 11.11 26.71 -3.78
N LYS A 364 12.15 27.24 -3.13
CA LYS A 364 12.23 27.33 -1.65
C LYS A 364 11.17 28.26 -1.07
N LEU A 365 10.90 29.40 -1.71
CA LEU A 365 9.83 30.32 -1.30
C LEU A 365 8.45 29.65 -1.37
N GLU A 366 8.17 28.96 -2.47
CA GLU A 366 6.94 28.20 -2.68
C GLU A 366 6.80 27.03 -1.70
N PHE A 367 7.90 26.33 -1.43
CA PHE A 367 7.96 25.27 -0.43
C PHE A 367 7.62 25.81 0.96
N LEU A 368 8.18 26.96 1.34
CA LEU A 368 7.95 27.61 2.63
C LEU A 368 6.49 28.04 2.80
N GLU A 369 5.87 28.60 1.75
CA GLU A 369 4.45 28.93 1.75
C GLU A 369 3.61 27.67 1.95
N GLN A 370 3.85 26.62 1.16
CA GLN A 370 3.12 25.35 1.23
C GLN A 370 3.32 24.63 2.58
N TYR A 371 4.51 24.75 3.19
CA TYR A 371 4.79 24.27 4.54
C TYR A 371 3.94 24.98 5.59
N LYS A 372 3.85 26.32 5.54
CA LYS A 372 3.01 27.13 6.46
C LYS A 372 1.52 26.80 6.32
N PHE A 373 1.02 26.63 5.09
CA PHE A 373 -0.36 26.21 4.87
C PHE A 373 -0.63 24.79 5.39
N SER A 374 0.35 23.89 5.28
CA SER A 374 0.26 22.56 5.89
C SER A 374 0.22 22.65 7.42
N MET A 375 0.96 23.57 8.04
CA MET A 375 0.92 23.77 9.49
C MET A 375 -0.46 24.29 9.93
N GLN A 376 -1.00 25.26 9.19
CA GLN A 376 -2.36 25.78 9.43
C GLN A 376 -3.39 24.66 9.30
N TRP A 377 -3.26 23.77 8.33
CA TRP A 377 -4.16 22.63 8.16
C TRP A 377 -4.15 21.71 9.38
N MET A 378 -2.97 21.36 9.89
CA MET A 378 -2.84 20.52 11.09
C MET A 378 -3.46 21.18 12.32
N GLN A 379 -3.29 22.49 12.47
CA GLN A 379 -3.93 23.28 13.54
C GLN A 379 -5.46 23.29 13.39
N ASP A 380 -5.97 23.44 12.17
CA ASP A 380 -7.39 23.49 11.85
C ASP A 380 -8.13 22.17 12.09
N LEU A 381 -7.43 21.05 11.92
CA LEU A 381 -7.90 19.72 12.35
C LEU A 381 -7.77 19.52 13.86
N GLY A 382 -6.92 20.29 14.52
CA GLY A 382 -6.60 20.17 15.93
C GLY A 382 -5.83 18.89 16.25
N VAL A 383 -5.03 18.36 15.32
CA VAL A 383 -4.22 17.15 15.53
C VAL A 383 -2.77 17.52 15.79
N ASP A 384 -2.13 16.79 16.71
CA ASP A 384 -0.69 16.92 16.97
C ASP A 384 0.11 16.07 15.97
N TYR A 385 1.37 16.41 15.73
CA TYR A 385 2.18 15.80 14.68
C TYR A 385 3.68 15.90 14.93
N GLU A 386 4.42 14.94 14.38
CA GLU A 386 5.88 14.98 14.29
C GLU A 386 6.31 15.27 12.85
N VAL A 387 7.47 15.89 12.69
CA VAL A 387 7.99 16.30 11.38
C VAL A 387 9.13 15.39 10.97
N GLY A 388 9.01 14.83 9.76
CA GLY A 388 10.10 14.14 9.09
C GLY A 388 10.51 14.93 7.85
N ILE A 389 11.80 15.23 7.72
CA ILE A 389 12.35 15.90 6.53
C ILE A 389 13.44 15.01 5.93
N ARG A 390 13.32 14.72 4.64
CA ARG A 390 14.22 13.86 3.90
C ARG A 390 15.00 14.68 2.89
N PHE A 391 16.30 14.43 2.82
CA PHE A 391 17.22 15.17 1.96
C PHE A 391 18.18 14.24 1.22
N VAL A 392 18.51 14.63 -0.01
CA VAL A 392 19.80 14.27 -0.59
C VAL A 392 20.87 15.05 0.19
N LYS A 393 21.92 14.36 0.63
CA LYS A 393 22.92 14.88 1.56
C LYS A 393 23.58 16.18 1.09
N ASP A 394 24.01 16.24 -0.16
CA ASP A 394 24.64 17.44 -0.73
C ASP A 394 23.68 18.64 -0.71
N PHE A 395 22.42 18.41 -1.07
CA PHE A 395 21.39 19.45 -1.04
C PHE A 395 21.16 19.99 0.38
N TYR A 396 21.18 19.13 1.41
CA TYR A 396 21.08 19.58 2.80
C TYR A 396 22.24 20.51 3.18
N TYR A 397 23.49 20.12 2.89
CA TYR A 397 24.65 20.92 3.28
C TYR A 397 24.75 22.25 2.51
N GLU A 398 24.26 22.29 1.27
CA GLU A 398 24.13 23.53 0.51
C GLU A 398 22.99 24.44 1.02
N ASN A 399 22.00 23.89 1.74
CA ASN A 399 20.78 24.60 2.15
C ASN A 399 20.47 24.43 3.65
N GLU A 400 21.51 24.34 4.50
CA GLU A 400 21.37 24.07 5.93
C GLU A 400 20.50 25.14 6.63
N ASP A 401 20.67 26.41 6.26
CA ASP A 401 19.90 27.52 6.82
C ASP A 401 18.40 27.41 6.49
N PHE A 402 18.05 26.88 5.32
CA PHE A 402 16.66 26.62 4.96
C PHE A 402 16.06 25.51 5.84
N ALA A 403 16.82 24.44 6.09
CA ALA A 403 16.37 23.39 7.02
C ALA A 403 16.16 23.95 8.44
N LYS A 404 17.10 24.77 8.93
CA LYS A 404 16.99 25.46 10.23
C LYS A 404 15.79 26.41 10.29
N GLU A 405 15.50 27.13 9.21
CA GLU A 405 14.32 28.00 9.12
C GLU A 405 13.02 27.21 9.30
N LEU A 406 12.87 26.07 8.64
CA LEU A 406 11.70 25.20 8.78
C LEU A 406 11.52 24.66 10.21
N VAL A 407 12.64 24.31 10.86
CA VAL A 407 12.64 23.85 12.27
C VAL A 407 12.30 24.99 13.24
N LYS A 408 12.79 26.20 12.96
CA LYS A 408 12.46 27.38 13.76
C LYS A 408 10.99 27.76 13.65
N LEU A 409 10.41 27.65 12.44
CA LEU A 409 8.99 27.90 12.21
C LEU A 409 8.09 26.93 12.97
N ILE A 410 8.44 25.64 13.00
CA ILE A 410 7.67 24.64 13.74
C ILE A 410 7.89 24.72 15.25
N GLY A 411 9.05 25.21 15.70
CA GLY A 411 9.34 25.45 17.11
C GLY A 411 9.56 24.17 17.94
N ARG A 412 9.92 23.05 17.30
CA ARG A 412 10.25 21.77 17.95
C ARG A 412 11.27 20.99 17.14
N PRO A 413 12.04 20.07 17.76
CA PRO A 413 12.97 19.22 17.05
C PRO A 413 12.27 18.34 16.01
N VAL A 414 12.96 18.05 14.91
CA VAL A 414 12.43 17.27 13.79
C VAL A 414 13.37 16.11 13.44
N LEU A 415 12.82 15.04 12.88
CA LEU A 415 13.60 13.94 12.34
C LEU A 415 14.10 14.31 10.94
N ILE A 416 15.40 14.15 10.71
CA ILE A 416 16.06 14.33 9.43
C ILE A 416 16.55 12.96 8.93
N GLU A 417 16.13 12.60 7.73
CA GLU A 417 16.68 11.47 6.98
C GLU A 417 17.56 11.99 5.85
N MET A 418 18.79 11.48 5.75
CA MET A 418 19.70 11.82 4.66
C MET A 418 20.09 10.59 3.86
N TRP A 419 20.32 10.81 2.56
CA TRP A 419 20.82 9.80 1.62
C TRP A 419 22.06 10.30 0.90
N ASP A 420 23.07 9.44 0.74
CA ASP A 420 24.29 9.78 -0.01
C ASP A 420 23.99 9.95 -1.52
N GLU A 421 23.03 9.19 -2.06
CA GLU A 421 22.59 9.28 -3.44
C GLU A 421 21.16 9.80 -3.54
N ARG A 422 20.69 10.12 -4.76
CA ARG A 422 19.30 10.51 -5.03
C ARG A 422 18.46 9.31 -5.48
N PRO A 423 17.77 8.60 -4.57
CA PRO A 423 16.95 7.42 -4.91
C PRO A 423 15.64 7.77 -5.63
N PHE A 424 15.11 8.97 -5.39
CA PHE A 424 13.81 9.43 -5.90
C PHE A 424 13.96 10.64 -6.83
N TYR A 425 12.88 11.07 -7.49
CA TYR A 425 12.90 12.24 -8.38
C TYR A 425 13.09 13.58 -7.63
N PHE A 426 12.94 13.59 -6.31
CA PHE A 426 13.03 14.77 -5.46
C PHE A 426 14.36 14.87 -4.70
N VAL A 427 14.78 16.11 -4.39
CA VAL A 427 15.98 16.39 -3.56
C VAL A 427 15.65 16.64 -2.10
N MET A 428 14.41 17.06 -1.83
CA MET A 428 13.91 17.37 -0.51
C MET A 428 12.44 16.99 -0.41
N LYS A 429 12.05 16.44 0.75
CA LYS A 429 10.65 16.14 1.08
C LYS A 429 10.41 16.38 2.56
N PHE A 430 9.37 17.12 2.92
CA PHE A 430 8.86 17.10 4.30
C PHE A 430 7.56 16.29 4.39
N GLU A 431 7.30 15.77 5.58
CA GLU A 431 6.02 15.19 5.97
C GLU A 431 5.62 15.62 7.40
N PHE A 432 4.33 15.94 7.58
CA PHE A 432 3.72 16.02 8.91
C PHE A 432 3.03 14.71 9.23
N ASN A 433 3.48 14.07 10.31
CA ASN A 433 3.13 12.70 10.66
C ASN A 433 2.31 12.69 11.94
N PHE A 434 1.07 12.19 11.83
CA PHE A 434 0.25 11.92 13.00
C PHE A 434 0.64 10.58 13.63
N ILE A 435 0.80 10.55 14.96
CA ILE A 435 1.10 9.34 15.73
C ILE A 435 -0.18 8.83 16.38
N ASP A 436 -0.60 7.62 16.00
CA ASP A 436 -1.86 7.05 16.47
C ASP A 436 -1.79 6.39 17.85
N ALA A 437 -2.93 5.89 18.30
CA ALA A 437 -3.08 5.23 19.60
C ALA A 437 -2.28 3.92 19.73
N LEU A 438 -1.74 3.39 18.62
CA LEU A 438 -0.85 2.23 18.55
C LEU A 438 0.60 2.63 18.25
N ASN A 439 0.94 3.92 18.37
CA ASN A 439 2.26 4.50 18.11
C ASN A 439 2.75 4.32 16.66
N LYS A 440 1.84 4.17 15.69
CA LYS A 440 2.20 4.13 14.27
C LYS A 440 2.10 5.54 13.69
N ALA A 441 3.05 5.89 12.82
CA ALA A 441 3.04 7.19 12.15
C ALA A 441 2.29 7.13 10.81
N SER A 442 1.63 8.23 10.45
CA SER A 442 1.00 8.39 9.14
C SER A 442 1.12 9.83 8.67
N ALA A 443 1.77 10.01 7.52
CA ALA A 443 1.89 11.30 6.87
C ALA A 443 0.51 11.82 6.46
N LEU A 444 0.17 13.02 6.96
CA LEU A 444 -1.00 13.79 6.61
C LEU A 444 -0.67 14.93 5.66
N SER A 445 0.49 15.58 5.73
CA SER A 445 0.86 16.63 4.78
C SER A 445 2.22 16.33 4.17
N THR A 446 2.45 16.74 2.93
CA THR A 446 3.77 16.62 2.30
C THR A 446 4.01 17.69 1.25
N VAL A 447 5.25 18.16 1.16
CA VAL A 447 5.76 18.92 0.01
C VAL A 447 7.12 18.37 -0.39
N GLN A 448 7.35 18.28 -1.69
CA GLN A 448 8.55 17.70 -2.30
C GLN A 448 9.09 18.61 -3.40
N ILE A 449 10.41 18.80 -3.48
CA ILE A 449 11.06 19.53 -4.58
C ILE A 449 11.61 18.51 -5.58
N ASP A 450 10.97 18.45 -6.74
CA ASP A 450 11.30 17.59 -7.88
C ASP A 450 12.12 18.34 -8.93
N ILE A 451 13.26 17.74 -9.27
CA ILE A 451 14.24 18.31 -10.20
C ILE A 451 14.38 17.47 -11.49
N GLU A 452 13.54 16.45 -11.67
CA GLU A 452 13.68 15.43 -12.70
C GLU A 452 12.46 15.32 -13.62
N ASN A 453 11.23 15.31 -13.09
CA ASN A 453 10.07 14.94 -13.90
C ASN A 453 9.71 15.99 -14.95
N THR A 454 10.02 17.28 -14.74
CA THR A 454 9.78 18.31 -15.76
C THR A 454 10.57 18.03 -17.03
N LYS A 455 11.84 17.63 -16.91
CA LYS A 455 12.68 17.19 -18.04
C LYS A 455 12.14 15.90 -18.68
N ARG A 456 11.73 14.93 -17.87
CA ARG A 456 11.25 13.62 -18.33
C ARG A 456 9.95 13.71 -19.15
N PHE A 457 9.09 14.64 -18.79
CA PHE A 457 7.81 14.88 -19.44
C PHE A 457 7.84 16.03 -20.46
N ASP A 458 9.03 16.54 -20.80
CA ASP A 458 9.22 17.73 -21.65
C ASP A 458 8.31 18.91 -21.25
N ILE A 459 8.16 19.15 -19.95
CA ILE A 459 7.47 20.32 -19.41
C ILE A 459 8.45 21.50 -19.44
N ASN A 460 8.09 22.56 -20.15
CA ASN A 460 8.96 23.70 -20.38
C ASN A 460 8.23 25.03 -20.25
N TYR A 461 9.02 26.10 -20.09
CA TYR A 461 8.58 27.48 -20.23
C TYR A 461 9.54 28.27 -21.11
N ILE A 462 9.06 29.39 -21.64
CA ILE A 462 9.88 30.37 -22.38
C ILE A 462 10.35 31.44 -21.39
N ASP A 463 11.66 31.59 -21.25
CA ASP A 463 12.28 32.58 -20.37
C ASP A 463 12.26 34.02 -20.95
N GLU A 464 12.81 34.98 -20.22
CA GLU A 464 12.86 36.39 -20.63
C GLU A 464 13.64 36.63 -21.93
N GLU A 465 14.57 35.72 -22.25
CA GLU A 465 15.44 35.78 -23.41
C GLU A 465 14.85 35.03 -24.63
N GLY A 466 13.68 34.40 -24.45
CA GLY A 466 13.02 33.60 -25.49
C GLY A 466 13.50 32.15 -25.58
N ASN A 467 14.30 31.68 -24.62
CA ASN A 467 14.83 30.33 -24.60
C ASN A 467 13.86 29.34 -23.90
N LYS A 468 13.77 28.11 -24.42
CA LYS A 468 13.00 27.02 -23.81
C LYS A 468 13.79 26.43 -22.63
N LYS A 469 13.23 26.48 -21.42
CA LYS A 469 13.82 25.95 -20.17
C LYS A 469 12.84 25.02 -19.45
N ASN A 470 13.37 24.01 -18.75
CA ASN A 470 12.57 23.19 -17.84
C ASN A 470 12.50 23.85 -16.46
N PRO A 471 11.30 24.10 -15.90
CA PRO A 471 11.18 24.58 -14.53
C PRO A 471 11.46 23.46 -13.52
N LEU A 472 11.64 23.82 -12.25
CA LEU A 472 11.50 22.90 -11.13
C LEU A 472 10.02 22.64 -10.85
N MET A 473 9.71 21.52 -10.19
CA MET A 473 8.35 21.20 -9.80
C MET A 473 8.27 20.89 -8.31
N LEU A 474 7.28 21.47 -7.63
CA LEU A 474 6.90 21.07 -6.29
C LEU A 474 5.68 20.18 -6.35
N HIS A 475 5.65 19.15 -5.53
CA HIS A 475 4.48 18.29 -5.32
C HIS A 475 4.00 18.55 -3.91
N ALA A 476 2.77 19.01 -3.76
CA ALA A 476 2.22 19.43 -2.49
C ALA A 476 0.85 18.82 -2.27
N SER A 477 0.70 18.11 -1.15
CA SER A 477 -0.60 17.73 -0.62
C SER A 477 -0.71 18.33 0.77
N ILE A 478 -1.37 19.49 0.84
CA ILE A 478 -1.50 20.30 2.07
C ILE A 478 -2.22 19.51 3.17
N SER A 479 -3.25 18.74 2.80
CA SER A 479 -4.01 17.89 3.72
C SER A 479 -3.73 16.41 3.58
N GLY A 480 -2.95 15.98 2.57
CA GLY A 480 -2.81 14.57 2.24
C GLY A 480 -4.14 13.95 1.85
N SER A 481 -4.28 12.65 2.07
CA SER A 481 -5.56 11.99 1.80
C SER A 481 -6.64 12.48 2.77
N ILE A 482 -7.80 12.88 2.24
CA ILE A 482 -8.96 13.28 3.06
C ILE A 482 -9.38 12.15 3.99
N ASP A 483 -9.34 10.91 3.50
CA ASP A 483 -9.65 9.71 4.27
C ASP A 483 -8.71 9.58 5.51
N ARG A 484 -7.42 9.90 5.35
CA ARG A 484 -6.46 9.92 6.46
C ARG A 484 -6.72 11.03 7.47
N ASN A 485 -7.28 12.17 7.06
CA ASN A 485 -7.66 13.22 8.01
C ASN A 485 -8.77 12.73 8.94
N ILE A 486 -9.75 12.00 8.42
CA ILE A 486 -10.81 11.37 9.23
C ILE A 486 -10.22 10.33 10.18
N TYR A 487 -9.30 9.48 9.70
CA TYR A 487 -8.55 8.56 10.55
C TYR A 487 -7.86 9.28 11.72
N ALA A 488 -7.12 10.36 11.44
CA ALA A 488 -6.37 11.09 12.46
C ALA A 488 -7.29 11.72 13.51
N ILE A 489 -8.45 12.27 13.11
CA ILE A 489 -9.44 12.82 14.04
C ILE A 489 -10.02 11.73 14.96
N LEU A 490 -10.33 10.55 14.39
CA LEU A 490 -10.87 9.42 15.15
C LEU A 490 -9.86 8.85 16.16
N GLU A 491 -8.60 8.68 15.74
CA GLU A 491 -7.52 8.27 16.65
C GLU A 491 -7.23 9.33 17.70
N LYS A 492 -7.28 10.62 17.34
CA LYS A 492 -7.18 11.72 18.32
C LYS A 492 -8.28 11.62 19.38
N CYS A 493 -9.51 11.29 19.00
CA CYS A 493 -10.61 11.09 19.96
C CYS A 493 -10.28 9.99 20.97
N GLU A 494 -9.73 8.86 20.52
CA GLU A 494 -9.24 7.81 21.44
C GLU A 494 -8.15 8.36 22.38
N LEU A 495 -7.15 9.05 21.84
CA LEU A 495 -6.05 9.61 22.64
C LEU A 495 -6.56 10.63 23.68
N ASP A 496 -7.56 11.44 23.33
CA ASP A 496 -8.21 12.37 24.26
C ASP A 496 -8.95 11.61 25.37
N MET A 497 -9.69 10.55 25.03
CA MET A 497 -10.37 9.70 26.02
C MET A 497 -9.38 9.04 26.98
N ARG A 498 -8.25 8.52 26.48
CA ARG A 498 -7.18 7.95 27.33
C ARG A 498 -6.55 8.97 28.28
N LYS A 499 -6.59 10.25 27.94
CA LYS A 499 -6.13 11.37 28.78
C LYS A 499 -7.22 11.91 29.71
N GLY A 500 -8.39 11.27 29.78
CA GLY A 500 -9.53 11.74 30.57
C GLY A 500 -10.20 13.00 30.00
N LYS A 501 -9.91 13.36 28.75
CA LYS A 501 -10.54 14.49 28.05
C LYS A 501 -11.77 14.03 27.30
N LYS A 502 -12.72 14.94 27.11
CA LYS A 502 -13.91 14.68 26.29
C LYS A 502 -13.51 14.59 24.81
N ALA A 503 -13.69 13.41 24.21
CA ALA A 503 -13.56 13.25 22.77
C ALA A 503 -14.65 14.00 22.03
N MET A 504 -14.25 14.80 21.04
CA MET A 504 -15.16 15.51 20.16
C MET A 504 -14.49 15.82 18.83
N PHE A 505 -15.30 15.79 17.76
CA PHE A 505 -14.91 16.37 16.49
C PHE A 505 -14.74 17.89 16.63
N PRO A 506 -13.89 18.52 15.81
CA PRO A 506 -13.96 19.96 15.61
C PRO A 506 -15.38 20.38 15.25
N LEU A 507 -15.88 21.49 15.82
CA LEU A 507 -17.27 21.92 15.65
C LEU A 507 -17.68 22.04 14.17
N TRP A 508 -16.76 22.52 13.33
CA TRP A 508 -16.97 22.69 11.89
C TRP A 508 -17.07 21.37 11.13
N LEU A 509 -16.68 20.24 11.72
CA LEU A 509 -16.79 18.88 11.17
C LEU A 509 -17.92 18.06 11.82
N SER A 510 -18.49 18.51 12.93
CA SER A 510 -19.50 17.72 13.64
C SER A 510 -20.78 17.58 12.81
N PRO A 511 -21.25 16.35 12.48
CA PRO A 511 -22.49 16.17 11.71
C PRO A 511 -23.73 16.71 12.42
N THR A 512 -23.70 16.76 13.75
CA THR A 512 -24.70 17.45 14.57
C THR A 512 -23.98 18.51 15.39
N GLN A 513 -24.17 19.78 15.02
CA GLN A 513 -23.51 20.90 15.69
C GLN A 513 -24.33 21.39 16.89
N ILE A 514 -25.65 21.44 16.74
CA ILE A 514 -26.59 21.91 17.75
C ILE A 514 -27.75 20.91 17.84
N ARG A 515 -28.16 20.56 19.06
CA ARG A 515 -29.37 19.79 19.35
C ARG A 515 -30.22 20.60 20.31
N LEU A 516 -31.39 21.03 19.87
CA LEU A 516 -32.42 21.61 20.73
C LEU A 516 -33.15 20.45 21.41
N ILE A 517 -33.20 20.47 22.74
CA ILE A 517 -33.81 19.42 23.57
C ILE A 517 -35.08 19.97 24.20
#